data_AF-A0A963ESN5-F1
#
_entry.id   AF-A0A963ESN5-F1
#
_cell.length_a   1.000
_cell.length_b   1.000
_cell.length_c   1.000
_cell.angle_alpha   90.00
_cell.angle_beta   90.00
_cell.angle_gamma   90.00
#
_symmetry.space_group_name_H-M   'P 1'
#
loop_
_entity.id
_entity.type
_entity.pdbx_description
1 polymer ?
#
loop_
_entity_poly.entity_id
_entity_poly.type
_entity_poly.pdbx_seq_one_letter_code
_entity_poly.pdbx_strand_id
1 'polypeptide(L)'
;MNGNEQYLNPEVLNAIDPASFSAQLPFPWVNPQGFIRPERYPELLATMPDISRFRAFFGKQRKHGQASHDRYVLDYEEGMTLAEPWEQFIAELRGPLYRKFVCAMLGVSDVRFRFHWHFTPNGGEVSPHCDSKGKIGSQIFYLNTEQDWQWDWGG
;
A
#
# COMPACT_ATOMS: atom_id res chain seq x y z
N MET A 1 -8.31 21.43 12.50
CA MET A 1 -7.84 20.07 12.84
C MET A 1 -6.36 20.19 13.12
N ASN A 2 -5.89 19.70 14.27
CA ASN A 2 -4.46 19.69 14.57
C ASN A 2 -3.77 18.74 13.59
N GLY A 3 -2.71 19.20 12.91
CA GLY A 3 -1.99 18.39 11.92
C GLY A 3 -1.35 17.11 12.49
N ASN A 4 -1.19 17.02 13.82
CA ASN A 4 -0.61 15.87 14.52
C ASN A 4 -1.54 14.65 14.65
N GLU A 5 -2.84 14.79 14.36
CA GLU A 5 -3.79 13.67 14.49
C GLU A 5 -3.82 12.78 13.24
N GLN A 6 -3.33 13.30 12.10
CA GLN A 6 -3.40 12.63 10.80
C GLN A 6 -2.31 11.59 10.60
N TYR A 7 -2.59 10.49 9.92
CA TYR A 7 -1.59 9.49 9.53
C TYR A 7 -0.86 9.88 8.24
N LEU A 8 -1.58 10.34 7.22
CA LEU A 8 -1.00 10.85 5.99
C LEU A 8 -0.21 12.12 6.28
N ASN A 9 0.89 12.31 5.54
CA ASN A 9 1.71 13.51 5.60
C ASN A 9 1.41 14.43 4.41
N PRO A 10 0.56 15.46 4.55
CA PRO A 10 0.17 16.31 3.42
C PRO A 10 1.35 17.06 2.80
N GLU A 11 2.40 17.34 3.56
CA GLU A 11 3.60 18.00 3.03
C GLU A 11 4.29 17.11 2.00
N VAL A 12 4.41 15.81 2.29
CA VAL A 12 4.97 14.82 1.36
C VAL A 12 4.04 14.63 0.15
N LEU A 13 2.73 14.53 0.36
CA LEU A 13 1.76 14.41 -0.75
C LEU A 13 1.85 15.61 -1.71
N ASN A 14 1.92 16.83 -1.17
CA ASN A 14 1.94 18.07 -1.94
C ASN A 14 3.30 18.34 -2.62
N ALA A 15 4.38 17.73 -2.12
CA ALA A 15 5.72 17.89 -2.70
C ALA A 15 5.93 17.07 -3.99
N ILE A 16 5.07 16.07 -4.24
CA ILE A 16 5.18 15.22 -5.44
C ILE A 16 4.53 15.95 -6.61
N ASP A 17 5.34 16.30 -7.61
CA ASP A 17 4.87 16.92 -8.85
C ASP A 17 4.29 15.88 -9.83
N PRO A 18 3.00 15.99 -10.21
CA PRO A 18 2.38 15.07 -11.17
C PRO A 18 3.04 15.06 -12.55
N ALA A 19 3.59 16.20 -13.00
CA ALA A 19 4.26 16.26 -14.29
C ALA A 19 5.57 15.44 -14.26
N SER A 20 6.37 15.62 -13.21
CA SER A 20 7.59 14.83 -12.98
C SER A 20 7.29 13.34 -12.82
N PHE A 21 6.22 12.97 -12.09
CA PHE A 21 5.78 11.58 -11.98
C PHE A 21 5.41 10.97 -13.34
N SER A 22 4.57 11.65 -14.12
CA SER A 22 4.10 11.13 -15.41
C SER A 22 5.20 11.03 -16.48
N ALA A 23 6.26 11.83 -16.35
CA ALA A 23 7.41 11.82 -17.25
C ALA A 23 8.47 10.74 -16.90
N GLN A 24 8.33 10.02 -15.78
CA GLN A 24 9.27 8.97 -15.38
C GLN A 24 9.24 7.78 -16.35
N LEU A 25 10.44 7.22 -16.59
CA LEU A 25 10.66 6.03 -17.44
C LEU A 25 11.23 4.87 -16.61
N PRO A 26 10.99 3.61 -17.00
CA PRO A 26 10.23 3.17 -18.19
C PRO A 26 8.70 3.25 -18.03
N PHE A 27 8.22 3.58 -16.84
CA PHE A 27 6.82 3.85 -16.51
C PHE A 27 6.76 4.86 -15.35
N PRO A 28 5.62 5.56 -15.13
CA PRO A 28 5.45 6.46 -13.99
C PRO A 28 5.58 5.75 -12.64
N TRP A 29 6.52 6.18 -11.80
CA TRP A 29 6.66 5.71 -10.41
C TRP A 29 7.32 6.78 -9.52
N VAL A 30 7.12 6.67 -8.21
CA VAL A 30 7.81 7.46 -7.18
C VAL A 30 7.82 6.66 -5.86
N ASN A 31 8.86 6.82 -5.04
CA ASN A 31 8.98 6.16 -3.72
C ASN A 31 9.26 7.19 -2.61
N PRO A 32 8.26 8.00 -2.23
CA PRO A 32 8.43 9.06 -1.24
C PRO A 32 8.57 8.48 0.17
N GLN A 33 9.55 8.96 0.93
CA GLN A 33 9.69 8.64 2.35
C GLN A 33 8.81 9.54 3.22
N GLY A 34 8.35 9.03 4.36
CA GLY A 34 7.51 9.80 5.30
C GLY A 34 6.08 10.06 4.80
N PHE A 35 5.57 9.24 3.87
CA PHE A 35 4.19 9.34 3.37
C PHE A 35 3.16 9.11 4.51
N ILE A 36 3.49 8.19 5.42
CA ILE A 36 2.90 8.10 6.75
C ILE A 36 3.78 8.94 7.69
N ARG A 37 3.16 9.74 8.55
CA ARG A 37 3.88 10.53 9.55
C ARG A 37 4.71 9.63 10.46
N PRO A 38 6.02 9.90 10.64
CA PRO A 38 6.89 9.05 11.44
C PRO A 38 6.39 8.82 12.87
N GLU A 39 5.78 9.82 13.49
CA GLU A 39 5.24 9.76 14.84
C GLU A 39 3.98 8.90 14.97
N ARG A 40 3.25 8.64 13.87
CA ARG A 40 2.03 7.82 13.84
C ARG A 40 2.27 6.41 13.32
N TYR A 41 3.36 6.19 12.58
CA TYR A 41 3.73 4.89 12.03
C TYR A 41 3.80 3.76 13.07
N PRO A 42 4.38 3.96 14.28
CA PRO A 42 4.40 2.93 15.32
C PRO A 42 3.01 2.46 15.77
N GLU A 43 1.99 3.32 15.72
CA GLU A 43 0.61 2.97 16.10
C GLU A 43 -0.01 1.98 15.10
N LEU A 44 0.25 2.17 13.79
CA LEU A 44 -0.18 1.24 12.74
C LEU A 44 0.52 -0.11 12.89
N LEU A 45 1.83 -0.12 13.17
CA LEU A 45 2.59 -1.35 13.40
C LEU A 45 2.07 -2.13 14.60
N ALA A 46 1.90 -1.45 15.74
CA ALA A 46 1.45 -2.07 16.99
C ALA A 46 0.04 -2.65 16.89
N THR A 47 -0.76 -2.19 15.92
CA THR A 47 -2.15 -2.59 15.75
C THR A 47 -2.42 -3.29 14.41
N MET A 48 -1.38 -3.80 13.76
CA MET A 48 -1.51 -4.61 12.54
C MET A 48 -2.56 -5.72 12.72
N PRO A 49 -3.43 -5.95 11.71
CA PRO A 49 -4.40 -7.05 11.80
C PRO A 49 -3.69 -8.38 12.04
N ASP A 50 -4.21 -9.17 12.96
CA ASP A 50 -3.65 -10.49 13.28
C ASP A 50 -3.69 -11.42 12.06
N ILE A 51 -2.60 -12.17 11.84
CA ILE A 51 -2.45 -13.06 10.67
C ILE A 51 -3.52 -14.14 10.59
N SER A 52 -4.14 -14.54 11.70
CA SER A 52 -5.26 -15.49 11.72
C SER A 52 -6.49 -15.00 10.95
N ARG A 53 -6.60 -13.68 10.72
CA ARG A 53 -7.65 -13.08 9.90
C ARG A 53 -7.40 -13.21 8.40
N PHE A 54 -6.17 -13.57 7.99
CA PHE A 54 -5.75 -13.56 6.60
C PHE A 54 -6.09 -14.88 5.93
N ARG A 55 -6.40 -14.80 4.63
CA ARG A 55 -6.54 -15.97 3.78
C ARG A 55 -5.18 -16.36 3.21
N ALA A 56 -4.83 -17.63 3.36
CA ALA A 56 -3.63 -18.21 2.78
C ALA A 56 -3.81 -18.49 1.27
N PHE A 57 -2.92 -17.96 0.44
CA PHE A 57 -2.86 -18.24 -0.99
C PHE A 57 -1.51 -18.89 -1.32
N PHE A 58 -1.47 -20.23 -1.29
CA PHE A 58 -0.25 -21.01 -1.51
C PHE A 58 -0.41 -22.00 -2.66
N GLY A 59 0.68 -22.29 -3.37
CA GLY A 59 0.75 -23.34 -4.40
C GLY A 59 -0.16 -23.10 -5.60
N LYS A 60 -0.54 -21.86 -5.90
CA LYS A 60 -1.40 -21.51 -7.02
C LYS A 60 -0.63 -21.64 -8.33
N GLN A 61 -1.11 -22.50 -9.21
CA GLN A 61 -0.59 -22.61 -10.57
C GLN A 61 -0.79 -21.28 -11.32
N ARG A 62 0.29 -20.73 -11.86
CA ARG A 62 0.27 -19.52 -12.69
C ARG A 62 0.59 -19.88 -14.14
N LYS A 63 0.28 -18.94 -15.05
CA LYS A 63 0.55 -19.12 -16.48
C LYS A 63 2.05 -19.02 -16.75
N HIS A 64 2.50 -19.60 -17.87
CA HIS A 64 3.85 -19.41 -18.41
C HIS A 64 5.01 -19.78 -17.44
N GLY A 65 4.81 -20.77 -16.57
CA GLY A 65 5.87 -21.27 -15.67
C GLY A 65 6.22 -20.35 -14.50
N GLN A 66 5.42 -19.29 -14.27
CA GLN A 66 5.57 -18.43 -13.11
C GLN A 66 5.38 -19.23 -11.80
N ALA A 67 6.20 -18.95 -10.78
CA ALA A 67 5.96 -19.51 -9.45
C ALA A 67 4.67 -18.94 -8.85
N SER A 68 4.16 -19.66 -7.86
CA SER A 68 3.02 -19.20 -7.09
C SER A 68 3.41 -17.96 -6.29
N HIS A 69 2.52 -16.97 -6.25
CA HIS A 69 2.69 -15.77 -5.43
C HIS A 69 2.22 -16.07 -4.00
N ASP A 70 3.00 -16.91 -3.32
CA ASP A 70 2.65 -17.45 -2.01
C ASP A 70 2.60 -16.36 -0.95
N ARG A 71 1.40 -16.12 -0.40
CA ARG A 71 1.16 -15.02 0.55
C ARG A 71 -0.11 -15.21 1.36
N TYR A 72 -0.18 -14.49 2.47
CA TYR A 72 -1.39 -14.23 3.22
C TYR A 72 -1.99 -12.90 2.76
N VAL A 73 -3.31 -12.87 2.55
CA VAL A 73 -4.03 -11.66 2.14
C VAL A 73 -5.21 -11.42 3.06
N LEU A 74 -5.38 -10.19 3.53
CA LEU A 74 -6.60 -9.70 4.14
C LEU A 74 -7.14 -8.57 3.27
N ASP A 75 -8.25 -8.81 2.58
CA ASP A 75 -8.94 -7.77 1.81
C ASP A 75 -9.73 -6.86 2.76
N TYR A 76 -9.65 -5.55 2.56
CA TYR A 76 -10.49 -4.61 3.29
C TYR A 76 -11.94 -4.69 2.80
N GLU A 77 -12.87 -4.83 3.73
CA GLU A 77 -14.31 -4.76 3.48
C GLU A 77 -14.93 -3.63 4.31
N GLU A 78 -15.90 -2.92 3.72
CA GLU A 78 -16.59 -1.85 4.42
C GLU A 78 -17.38 -2.41 5.62
N GLY A 79 -17.19 -1.78 6.78
CA GLY A 79 -17.78 -2.27 8.04
C GLY A 79 -16.95 -3.34 8.75
N MET A 80 -15.80 -3.76 8.22
CA MET A 80 -14.90 -4.65 8.96
C MET A 80 -14.36 -3.97 10.21
N THR A 81 -14.29 -4.69 11.32
CA THR A 81 -13.66 -4.19 12.55
C THR A 81 -12.16 -4.08 12.37
N LEU A 82 -11.61 -2.89 12.59
CA LEU A 82 -10.18 -2.61 12.63
C LEU A 82 -9.84 -1.95 13.97
N ALA A 83 -8.55 -1.92 14.31
CA ALA A 83 -8.11 -1.05 15.40
C ALA A 83 -8.26 0.42 14.98
N GLU A 84 -8.52 1.31 15.94
CA GLU A 84 -8.74 2.73 15.68
C GLU A 84 -7.67 3.38 14.77
N PRO A 85 -6.35 3.12 14.93
CA PRO A 85 -5.33 3.62 14.01
C PRO A 85 -5.58 3.27 12.54
N TRP A 86 -5.96 2.03 12.27
CA TRP A 86 -6.25 1.53 10.94
C TRP A 86 -7.57 2.07 10.38
N GLU A 87 -8.60 2.25 11.22
CA GLU A 87 -9.85 2.89 10.80
C GLU A 87 -9.61 4.33 10.35
N GLN A 88 -8.85 5.10 11.13
CA GLN A 88 -8.49 6.48 10.81
C GLN A 88 -7.65 6.56 9.53
N PHE A 89 -6.62 5.73 9.40
CA PHE A 89 -5.77 5.74 8.20
C PHE A 89 -6.53 5.35 6.93
N ILE A 90 -7.39 4.31 6.99
CA ILE A 90 -8.25 3.95 5.86
C ILE A 90 -9.25 5.08 5.54
N ALA A 91 -9.79 5.77 6.55
CA ALA A 91 -10.67 6.91 6.33
C ALA A 91 -9.95 8.06 5.60
N GLU A 92 -8.68 8.33 5.96
CA GLU A 92 -7.85 9.33 5.27
C GLU A 92 -7.53 8.93 3.82
N LEU A 93 -7.17 7.67 3.57
CA LEU A 93 -6.95 7.13 2.22
C LEU A 93 -8.23 7.15 1.36
N ARG A 94 -9.41 7.08 1.98
CA ARG A 94 -10.70 7.23 1.30
C ARG A 94 -11.14 8.69 1.16
N GLY A 95 -10.46 9.59 1.86
CA GLY A 95 -10.79 11.00 1.99
C GLY A 95 -10.49 11.84 0.75
N PRO A 96 -11.03 13.08 0.71
CA PRO A 96 -10.92 13.95 -0.45
C PRO A 96 -9.48 14.39 -0.75
N LEU A 97 -8.64 14.56 0.28
CA LEU A 97 -7.24 14.96 0.12
C LEU A 97 -6.48 13.92 -0.71
N TYR A 98 -6.49 12.66 -0.25
CA TYR A 98 -5.77 11.58 -0.92
C TYR A 98 -6.37 11.25 -2.29
N ARG A 99 -7.72 11.28 -2.43
CA ARG A 99 -8.38 11.14 -3.74
C ARG A 99 -7.90 12.18 -4.74
N LYS A 100 -7.88 13.47 -4.36
CA LYS A 100 -7.41 14.55 -5.23
C LYS A 100 -5.95 14.34 -5.64
N PHE A 101 -5.10 13.96 -4.69
CA PHE A 101 -3.70 13.63 -4.94
C PHE A 101 -3.56 12.51 -5.99
N VAL A 102 -4.23 11.37 -5.81
CA VAL A 102 -4.15 10.24 -6.75
C VAL A 102 -4.72 10.58 -8.12
N CYS A 103 -5.86 11.29 -8.18
CA CYS A 103 -6.44 11.74 -9.44
C CYS A 103 -5.49 12.66 -10.23
N ALA A 104 -4.81 13.58 -9.55
CA ALA A 104 -3.83 14.47 -10.17
C ALA A 104 -2.63 13.68 -10.73
N MET A 105 -2.10 12.73 -9.95
CA MET A 105 -0.99 11.87 -10.35
C MET A 105 -1.31 11.01 -11.58
N LEU A 106 -2.52 10.47 -11.64
CA LEU A 106 -2.95 9.57 -12.72
C LEU A 106 -3.62 10.29 -13.91
N GLY A 107 -3.84 11.60 -13.82
CA GLY A 107 -4.49 12.38 -14.88
C GLY A 107 -5.96 11.99 -15.12
N VAL A 108 -6.68 11.59 -14.07
CA VAL A 108 -8.09 11.15 -14.15
C VAL A 108 -8.99 12.00 -13.25
N SER A 109 -10.30 12.02 -13.53
CA SER A 109 -11.27 12.79 -12.73
C SER A 109 -11.73 12.05 -11.47
N ASP A 110 -11.71 10.72 -11.47
CA ASP A 110 -12.14 9.91 -10.32
C ASP A 110 -11.46 8.53 -10.29
N VAL A 111 -11.40 7.94 -9.10
CA VAL A 111 -10.78 6.63 -8.84
C VAL A 111 -11.55 5.82 -7.80
N ARG A 112 -11.50 4.49 -7.88
CA ARG A 112 -11.97 3.62 -6.80
C ARG A 112 -10.78 2.97 -6.10
N PHE A 113 -10.71 3.12 -4.78
CA PHE A 113 -9.69 2.47 -3.97
C PHE A 113 -10.11 1.04 -3.60
N ARG A 114 -9.12 0.14 -3.57
CA ARG A 114 -9.20 -1.19 -2.98
C ARG A 114 -7.97 -1.36 -2.11
N PHE A 115 -8.15 -1.77 -0.87
CA PHE A 115 -7.08 -1.96 0.10
C PHE A 115 -7.00 -3.42 0.49
N HIS A 116 -5.79 -3.88 0.75
CA HIS A 116 -5.54 -5.19 1.33
C HIS A 116 -4.20 -5.15 2.06
N TRP A 117 -4.09 -5.97 3.09
CA TRP A 117 -2.82 -6.27 3.74
C TRP A 117 -2.24 -7.53 3.12
N HIS A 118 -0.93 -7.51 2.90
CA HIS A 118 -0.16 -8.66 2.45
C HIS A 118 0.88 -9.02 3.50
N PHE A 119 1.03 -10.31 3.75
CA PHE A 119 2.17 -10.87 4.45
C PHE A 119 2.76 -12.01 3.61
N THR A 120 4.02 -11.86 3.24
CA THR A 120 4.75 -12.85 2.43
C THR A 120 5.75 -13.57 3.34
N PRO A 121 5.63 -14.90 3.54
CA PRO A 121 6.59 -15.63 4.34
C PRO A 121 7.93 -15.80 3.61
N ASN A 122 8.95 -16.23 4.34
CA ASN A 122 10.26 -16.57 3.77
C ASN A 122 10.12 -17.57 2.60
N GLY A 123 10.86 -17.33 1.52
CA GLY A 123 10.84 -18.12 0.29
C GLY A 123 9.66 -17.79 -0.64
N GLY A 124 8.77 -16.87 -0.25
CA GLY A 124 7.74 -16.34 -1.14
C GLY A 124 8.35 -15.43 -2.21
N GLU A 125 7.85 -15.55 -3.45
CA GLU A 125 8.25 -14.68 -4.55
C GLU A 125 7.04 -14.13 -5.31
N VAL A 126 7.22 -12.96 -5.91
CA VAL A 126 6.27 -12.41 -6.87
C VAL A 126 7.00 -12.24 -8.20
N SER A 127 6.76 -13.17 -9.12
CA SER A 127 7.33 -13.11 -10.47
C SER A 127 6.87 -11.87 -11.24
N PRO A 128 7.67 -11.37 -12.22
CA PRO A 128 7.30 -10.23 -13.04
C PRO A 128 5.93 -10.40 -13.69
N HIS A 129 5.06 -9.41 -13.48
CA HIS A 129 3.70 -9.43 -14.03
C HIS A 129 3.20 -8.00 -14.24
N CYS A 130 2.16 -7.88 -15.06
CA CYS A 130 1.32 -6.70 -15.08
C CYS A 130 0.11 -6.94 -14.18
N ASP A 131 -0.29 -5.89 -13.47
CA ASP A 131 -1.52 -5.90 -12.70
C ASP A 131 -2.77 -6.13 -13.59
N SER A 132 -3.89 -6.43 -12.96
CA SER A 132 -5.16 -6.70 -13.67
C SER A 132 -5.56 -5.53 -14.57
N LYS A 133 -6.10 -5.82 -15.78
CA LYS A 133 -6.44 -4.80 -16.80
C LYS A 133 -7.33 -3.64 -16.31
N GLY A 134 -8.14 -3.83 -15.28
CA GLY A 134 -9.01 -2.78 -14.72
C GLY A 134 -8.35 -1.92 -13.64
N LYS A 135 -7.06 -2.14 -13.34
CA LYS A 135 -6.30 -1.39 -12.33
C LYS A 135 -5.41 -0.38 -13.06
N ILE A 136 -5.55 0.88 -12.69
CA ILE A 136 -4.84 2.01 -13.32
C ILE A 136 -3.60 2.46 -12.54
N GLY A 137 -3.38 1.90 -11.33
CA GLY A 137 -2.24 2.23 -10.48
C GLY A 137 -2.20 1.40 -9.20
N SER A 138 -1.02 1.39 -8.56
CA SER A 138 -0.72 0.68 -7.31
C SER A 138 0.08 1.58 -6.39
N GLN A 139 -0.24 1.56 -5.10
CA GLN A 139 0.62 2.08 -4.04
C GLN A 139 0.80 0.97 -3.01
N ILE A 140 2.03 0.80 -2.53
CA ILE A 140 2.39 -0.16 -1.49
C ILE A 140 2.95 0.63 -0.31
N PHE A 141 2.44 0.33 0.88
CA PHE A 141 3.04 0.78 2.14
C PHE A 141 3.81 -0.41 2.70
N TYR A 142 5.12 -0.27 2.81
CA TYR A 142 5.94 -1.25 3.53
C TYR A 142 5.84 -0.94 5.03
N LEU A 143 5.43 -1.95 5.78
CA LEU A 143 5.20 -1.88 7.23
C LEU A 143 6.25 -2.70 8.00
N ASN A 144 7.41 -2.89 7.39
CA ASN A 144 8.54 -3.58 7.99
C ASN A 144 9.33 -2.58 8.85
N THR A 145 10.02 -3.10 9.86
CA THR A 145 11.03 -2.38 10.64
C THR A 145 12.42 -2.94 10.32
N GLU A 146 13.47 -2.27 10.78
CA GLU A 146 14.83 -2.82 10.74
C GLU A 146 14.98 -4.12 11.55
N GLN A 147 14.04 -4.42 12.46
CA GLN A 147 14.03 -5.70 13.19
C GLN A 147 13.46 -6.85 12.34
N ASP A 148 12.54 -6.53 11.42
CA ASP A 148 11.74 -7.53 10.70
C ASP A 148 12.08 -7.61 9.19
N TRP A 149 13.03 -6.80 8.71
CA TRP A 149 13.53 -6.85 7.34
C TRP A 149 14.96 -6.30 7.23
N GLN A 150 15.81 -6.99 6.49
CA GLN A 150 17.17 -6.55 6.16
C GLN A 150 17.35 -6.49 4.65
N TRP A 151 18.21 -5.57 4.20
CA TRP A 151 18.44 -5.31 2.78
C TRP A 151 18.90 -6.55 1.99
N ASP A 152 19.71 -7.41 2.61
CA ASP A 152 20.27 -8.61 2.00
C ASP A 152 19.28 -9.78 1.90
N TRP A 153 18.09 -9.67 2.50
CA TRP A 153 17.06 -10.71 2.44
C TRP A 153 16.28 -10.69 1.12
N GLY A 154 16.40 -9.60 0.34
CA GLY A 154 15.51 -9.34 -0.80
C GLY A 154 14.10 -8.95 -0.34
N GLY A 155 13.11 -9.08 -1.22
CA GLY A 155 11.72 -8.67 -0.97
C GLY A 155 11.01 -8.24 -2.24
#